data_AF-A0A850LUZ9-F1
#
_entry.id   AF-A0A850LUZ9-F1
#
_cell.length_a   1.000
_cell.length_b   1.000
_cell.length_c   1.000
_cell.angle_alpha   90.00
_cell.angle_beta   90.00
_cell.angle_gamma   90.00
#
_symmetry.space_group_name_H-M   'P 1'
#
loop_
_entity.id
_entity.type
_entity.pdbx_description
1 polymer ?
#
loop_
_entity_poly.entity_id
_entity_poly.type
_entity_poly.pdbx_seq_one_letter_code
_entity_poly.pdbx_strand_id
1 'polypeptide(L)'
;MMRASGAKREDIEGFVEYITTIKNVEIAALFLELPGNKVKVSLRSKGKYDVNRIAEIFGGGGHKNASGILMKDFSLQKAENKVLSEIEKALE
;
A
#
# COMPACT_ATOMS: atom_id res chain seq x y z
N MET A 1 6.76 -14.89 4.76
CA MET A 1 6.72 -15.05 3.29
C MET A 1 8.03 -14.62 2.61
N MET A 2 8.44 -13.34 2.59
CA MET A 2 9.71 -12.92 1.94
C MET A 2 10.98 -13.65 2.43
N ARG A 3 11.17 -13.75 3.75
CA ARG A 3 12.34 -14.45 4.31
C ARG A 3 12.37 -15.93 3.97
N ALA A 4 11.19 -16.55 3.84
CA ALA A 4 11.08 -17.98 3.51
C ALA A 4 11.39 -18.25 2.03
N SER A 5 11.19 -17.27 1.14
CA SER A 5 11.51 -17.37 -0.28
C SER A 5 12.95 -16.95 -0.62
N GLY A 6 13.73 -16.47 0.34
CA GLY A 6 15.06 -15.91 0.09
C GLY A 6 15.05 -14.56 -0.64
N ALA A 7 13.86 -13.94 -0.79
CA ALA A 7 13.70 -12.67 -1.48
C ALA A 7 14.16 -11.48 -0.62
N LYS A 8 14.71 -10.47 -1.28
CA LYS A 8 15.17 -9.22 -0.72
C LYS A 8 14.19 -8.09 -1.04
N ARG A 9 14.44 -6.91 -0.49
CA ARG A 9 13.56 -5.74 -0.68
C ARG A 9 13.60 -5.23 -2.11
N GLU A 10 14.73 -5.40 -2.79
CA GLU A 10 14.90 -5.01 -4.19
C GLU A 10 14.02 -5.87 -5.11
N ASP A 11 13.78 -7.14 -4.74
CA ASP A 11 12.96 -8.07 -5.53
C ASP A 11 11.48 -7.70 -5.55
N ILE A 12 11.01 -6.87 -4.61
CA ILE A 12 9.61 -6.41 -4.54
C ILE A 12 9.45 -4.96 -5.01
N GLU A 13 10.54 -4.35 -5.47
CA GLU A 13 10.48 -3.02 -6.07
C GLU A 13 9.64 -3.07 -7.36
N GLY A 14 8.78 -2.08 -7.56
CA GLY A 14 7.89 -2.03 -8.74
C GLY A 14 6.71 -3.02 -8.72
N PHE A 15 6.59 -3.95 -7.77
CA PHE A 15 5.47 -4.90 -7.71
C PHE A 15 4.10 -4.20 -7.67
N VAL A 16 3.97 -3.17 -6.84
CA VAL A 16 2.71 -2.42 -6.71
C VAL A 16 2.36 -1.67 -8.00
N GLU A 17 3.36 -1.22 -8.76
CA GLU A 17 3.17 -0.61 -10.08
C GLU A 17 2.73 -1.65 -11.10
N TYR A 18 3.35 -2.84 -11.09
CA TYR A 18 2.96 -3.92 -11.97
C TYR A 18 1.49 -4.33 -11.76
N ILE A 19 1.01 -4.38 -10.51
CA ILE A 19 -0.40 -4.71 -10.20
C ILE A 19 -1.37 -3.72 -10.85
N THR A 20 -1.03 -2.43 -10.96
CA THR A 20 -1.92 -1.48 -11.63
C THR A 20 -2.04 -1.76 -13.12
N THR A 21 -1.07 -2.41 -13.77
CA THR A 21 -1.16 -2.72 -15.21
C THR A 21 -2.30 -3.70 -15.55
N ILE A 22 -2.81 -4.43 -14.56
CA ILE A 22 -3.94 -5.35 -14.73
C ILE A 22 -5.19 -4.55 -15.17
N LYS A 23 -5.90 -5.09 -16.18
CA LYS A 23 -7.11 -4.48 -16.71
C LYS A 23 -8.14 -4.30 -15.58
N ASN A 24 -8.77 -3.12 -15.54
CA ASN A 24 -9.77 -2.73 -14.53
C ASN A 24 -9.27 -2.55 -13.08
N VAL A 25 -7.96 -2.70 -12.80
CA VAL A 25 -7.41 -2.27 -11.51
C VAL A 25 -7.28 -0.75 -11.52
N GLU A 26 -7.93 -0.10 -10.54
CA GLU A 26 -7.93 1.36 -10.38
C GLU A 26 -6.98 1.83 -9.27
N ILE A 27 -6.89 1.06 -8.19
CA ILE A 27 -6.02 1.26 -7.03
C ILE A 27 -5.32 -0.06 -6.71
N ALA A 28 -4.02 -0.02 -6.44
CA ALA A 28 -3.24 -1.15 -5.94
C ALA A 28 -2.59 -0.78 -4.61
N ALA A 29 -2.57 -1.73 -3.67
CA ALA A 29 -1.93 -1.60 -2.38
C ALA A 29 -1.00 -2.79 -2.13
N LEU A 30 0.24 -2.50 -1.70
CA LEU A 30 1.19 -3.52 -1.27
C LEU A 30 1.53 -3.30 0.21
N PHE A 31 1.28 -4.31 1.02
CA PHE A 31 1.57 -4.33 2.45
C PHE A 31 2.85 -5.11 2.71
N LEU A 32 3.78 -4.49 3.41
CA LEU A 32 5.04 -5.10 3.80
C LEU A 32 5.20 -5.02 5.31
N GLU A 33 5.15 -6.18 5.96
CA GLU A 33 5.44 -6.31 7.38
C GLU A 33 6.94 -6.10 7.64
N LEU A 34 7.24 -5.24 8.60
CA LEU A 34 8.59 -4.87 9.02
C LEU A 34 8.81 -5.25 10.49
N PRO A 35 10.07 -5.47 10.91
CA PRO A 35 10.39 -5.69 12.32
C PRO A 35 9.88 -4.57 13.24
N GLY A 36 9.43 -4.96 14.43
CA GLY A 36 8.96 -4.04 15.46
C GLY A 36 7.54 -3.52 15.25
N ASN A 37 6.61 -4.42 14.86
CA ASN A 37 5.18 -4.11 14.67
C ASN A 37 4.93 -2.92 13.73
N LYS A 38 5.66 -2.90 12.61
CA LYS A 38 5.54 -1.86 11.60
C LYS A 38 5.03 -2.45 10.31
N VAL A 39 4.19 -1.71 9.61
CA VAL A 39 3.70 -2.08 8.28
C VAL A 39 3.95 -0.92 7.34
N LYS A 40 4.72 -1.16 6.29
CA LYS A 40 4.84 -0.23 5.17
C LYS A 40 3.76 -0.55 4.16
N VAL A 41 2.98 0.44 3.77
CA VAL A 41 1.97 0.30 2.72
C VAL A 41 2.37 1.18 1.55
N SER A 42 2.40 0.60 0.36
CA SER A 42 2.62 1.35 -0.89
C SER A 42 1.32 1.37 -1.67
N LEU A 43 0.86 2.56 -2.06
CA LEU A 43 -0.36 2.77 -2.82
C LEU A 43 -0.03 3.26 -4.23
N ARG A 44 -0.77 2.76 -5.21
CA ARG A 44 -0.73 3.21 -6.61
C ARG A 44 -2.13 3.36 -7.18
N SER A 45 -2.32 4.29 -8.09
CA SER A 45 -3.56 4.39 -8.87
C SER A 45 -3.31 4.78 -10.32
N LYS A 46 -4.31 4.56 -11.18
CA LYS A 46 -4.31 5.01 -12.58
C LYS A 46 -4.70 6.48 -12.79
N GLY A 47 -4.80 7.25 -11.71
CA GLY A 47 -5.03 8.70 -11.75
C GLY A 47 -6.47 9.16 -11.57
N LYS A 48 -7.46 8.28 -11.71
CA LYS A 48 -8.86 8.59 -11.35
C LYS A 48 -8.98 8.87 -9.85
N TYR A 49 -8.34 8.06 -9.03
CA TYR A 49 -8.40 8.14 -7.57
C TYR A 49 -7.11 8.70 -6.99
N ASP A 50 -7.24 9.66 -6.08
CA ASP A 50 -6.12 10.29 -5.38
C ASP A 50 -5.71 9.47 -4.16
N VAL A 51 -4.67 8.64 -4.32
CA VAL A 51 -4.17 7.78 -3.23
C VAL A 51 -3.35 8.55 -2.20
N ASN A 52 -2.97 9.80 -2.47
CA ASN A 52 -2.31 10.64 -1.49
C ASN A 52 -3.26 11.02 -0.35
N ARG A 53 -4.52 11.34 -0.68
CA ARG A 53 -5.56 11.61 0.33
C ARG A 53 -5.75 10.44 1.28
N ILE A 54 -5.72 9.21 0.77
CA ILE A 54 -5.80 8.00 1.60
C ILE A 54 -4.57 7.90 2.49
N ALA A 55 -3.37 8.13 1.95
CA ALA A 55 -2.13 8.06 2.72
C ALA A 55 -2.07 9.09 3.85
N GLU A 56 -2.56 10.32 3.62
CA GLU A 56 -2.58 11.41 4.59
C GLU A 56 -3.41 11.09 5.84
N ILE A 57 -4.50 10.32 5.71
CA ILE A 57 -5.33 9.85 6.85
C ILE A 57 -4.48 9.09 7.89
N PHE A 58 -3.45 8.39 7.42
CA PHE A 58 -2.57 7.58 8.25
C PHE A 58 -1.22 8.26 8.55
N GLY A 59 -1.11 9.57 8.29
CA GLY A 59 0.14 10.32 8.45
C GLY A 59 1.22 9.94 7.44
N GLY A 60 0.84 9.32 6.33
CA GLY A 60 1.69 9.07 5.17
C GLY A 60 1.67 10.25 4.19
N GLY A 61 2.06 9.98 2.93
CA GLY A 61 2.01 10.98 1.87
C GLY A 61 2.73 10.53 0.59
N GLY A 62 2.79 11.44 -0.39
CA GLY A 62 3.42 11.22 -1.69
C GLY A 62 2.77 12.04 -2.80
N HIS A 63 2.50 11.40 -3.93
CA HIS A 63 1.86 11.99 -5.09
C HIS A 63 0.46 11.41 -5.30
N LYS A 64 -0.39 12.14 -6.02
CA LYS A 64 -1.77 11.73 -6.35
C LYS A 64 -1.91 10.25 -6.76
N ASN A 65 -0.95 9.73 -7.53
CA ASN A 65 -0.99 8.37 -8.08
C ASN A 65 -0.04 7.39 -7.38
N ALA A 66 0.77 7.86 -6.44
CA ALA A 66 1.83 7.08 -5.82
C ALA A 66 2.17 7.63 -4.44
N SER A 67 1.66 6.97 -3.39
CA SER A 67 1.87 7.38 -1.99
C SER A 67 2.25 6.20 -1.11
N GLY A 68 2.78 6.51 0.06
CA GLY A 68 3.22 5.52 1.04
C GLY A 68 2.77 5.86 2.45
N ILE A 69 2.58 4.81 3.25
CA ILE A 69 2.23 4.88 4.67
C ILE A 69 3.25 4.04 5.45
N LEU A 70 3.67 4.53 6.61
CA LEU A 70 4.39 3.73 7.59
C LEU A 70 3.57 3.67 8.88
N MET A 71 2.81 2.59 9.05
CA MET A 71 2.04 2.34 10.27
C MET A 71 2.93 1.75 11.35
N LYS A 72 2.99 2.39 12.52
CA LYS A 72 3.77 1.94 13.69
C LYS A 72 2.84 1.36 14.74
N ASP A 73 3.27 0.28 15.40
CA ASP A 73 2.51 -0.45 16.41
C ASP A 73 1.22 -1.09 15.85
N PHE A 74 1.27 -1.53 14.59
CA PHE A 74 0.20 -2.24 13.91
C PHE A 74 0.64 -3.66 13.53
N SER A 75 -0.27 -4.63 13.68
CA SER A 75 -0.15 -5.91 13.00
C SER A 75 -0.53 -5.76 11.53
N LEU A 76 -0.01 -6.65 10.68
CA LEU A 76 -0.35 -6.69 9.25
C LEU A 76 -1.87 -6.70 9.03
N GLN A 77 -2.59 -7.58 9.70
CA GLN A 77 -4.04 -7.70 9.57
C GLN A 77 -4.80 -6.43 9.97
N LYS A 78 -4.36 -5.72 11.03
CA LYS A 78 -5.00 -4.45 11.43
C LYS A 78 -4.72 -3.35 10.40
N ALA A 79 -3.52 -3.33 9.82
CA ALA A 79 -3.15 -2.38 8.77
C ALA A 79 -3.96 -2.62 7.49
N GLU A 80 -4.07 -3.87 7.05
CA GLU A 80 -4.89 -4.28 5.90
C GLU A 80 -6.34 -3.83 6.06
N ASN A 81 -6.99 -4.20 7.17
CA ASN A 81 -8.39 -3.85 7.39
C ASN A 81 -8.65 -2.33 7.38
N LYS A 82 -7.76 -1.55 8.03
CA LYS A 82 -7.92 -0.10 8.08
C LYS A 82 -7.71 0.55 6.71
N VAL A 83 -6.66 0.18 6.01
CA VAL A 83 -6.34 0.80 4.71
C VAL A 83 -7.36 0.37 3.65
N LEU A 84 -7.79 -0.89 3.63
CA LEU A 84 -8.82 -1.36 2.69
C LEU A 84 -10.15 -0.62 2.89
N SER A 85 -10.56 -0.37 4.14
CA SER A 85 -11.79 0.39 4.41
C SER A 85 -11.73 1.82 3.86
N GLU A 86 -10.58 2.51 3.96
CA GLU A 86 -10.43 3.85 3.37
C GLU A 86 -10.33 3.80 1.84
N ILE A 87 -9.78 2.73 1.26
CA ILE A 87 -9.79 2.52 -0.19
C ILE A 87 -11.22 2.31 -0.69
N GLU A 88 -12.02 1.48 -0.02
CA GLU A 88 -13.43 1.23 -0.37
C GLU A 88 -14.25 2.52 -0.37
N LYS A 89 -14.13 3.35 0.67
CA LYS A 89 -14.77 4.68 0.74
C LYS A 89 -14.34 5.62 -0.38
N ALA A 90 -13.11 5.50 -0.87
CA ALA A 90 -12.62 6.32 -1.97
C ALA A 90 -13.13 5.84 -3.34
N LEU A 91 -13.63 4.60 -3.44
CA LEU A 91 -14.18 4.03 -4.67
C LEU A 91 -15.68 4.31 -4.84
N GLU A 92 -16.40 4.56 -3.75
CA GLU A 92 -17.78 5.06 -3.72
C GLU A 92 -17.91 6.48 -4.29
#